data_AF-A0A0F8ZQ84-F1
#
_entry.id   AF-A0A0F8ZQ84-F1
#
_cell.length_a   1.000
_cell.length_b   1.000
_cell.length_c   1.000
_cell.angle_alpha   90.00
_cell.angle_beta   90.00
_cell.angle_gamma   90.00
#
_symmetry.space_group_name_H-M   'P 1'
#
loop_
_entity.id
_entity.type
_entity.pdbx_description
1 polymer ?
#
loop_
_entity_poly.entity_id
_entity_poly.type
_entity_poly.pdbx_seq_one_letter_code
_entity_poly.pdbx_strand_id
1 'polypeptide(L)'
;MKLLNLKAHNVFSIGTIEMSLGNRGLTLVTGWSYDDNNGNAAGKSSLARNAITWGMYGKTVDGVKADAVINTSIKNAKHCGVTLHFEGVDGNEYRIYRSRKP
;
A
#
# COMPACT_ATOMS: atom_id res chain seq x y z
N MET A 1 -0.63 -3.37 -17.95
CA MET A 1 -0.81 -2.58 -16.72
C MET A 1 0.55 -2.18 -16.19
N LYS A 2 0.75 -0.89 -15.91
CA LYS A 2 2.01 -0.35 -15.36
C LYS A 2 1.71 0.57 -14.19
N LEU A 3 2.19 0.23 -13.00
CA LEU A 3 1.96 1.05 -11.80
C LEU A 3 2.87 2.29 -11.82
N LEU A 4 2.27 3.47 -11.79
CA LEU A 4 2.96 4.76 -11.90
C LEU A 4 3.21 5.38 -10.52
N ASN A 5 2.21 5.37 -9.63
CA ASN A 5 2.33 5.93 -8.28
C ASN A 5 1.52 5.10 -7.27
N LEU A 6 2.05 4.96 -6.06
CA LEU A 6 1.36 4.39 -4.91
C LEU A 6 1.42 5.39 -3.75
N LYS A 7 0.26 5.74 -3.22
CA LYS A 7 0.12 6.45 -1.95
C LYS A 7 -0.65 5.57 -0.98
N ALA A 8 -0.15 5.44 0.24
CA ALA A 8 -0.82 4.69 1.29
C ALA A 8 -0.78 5.48 2.59
N HIS A 9 -1.90 5.50 3.30
CA HIS A 9 -2.05 6.20 4.58
C HIS A 9 -2.85 5.33 5.55
N ASN A 10 -2.30 5.13 6.75
CA ASN A 10 -2.95 4.45 7.86
C ASN A 10 -3.50 3.06 7.47
N VAL A 11 -2.70 2.29 6.74
CA VAL A 11 -3.06 0.94 6.26
C VAL A 11 -2.00 -0.08 6.68
N PHE A 12 -2.42 -1.24 7.16
CA PHE A 12 -1.54 -2.31 7.65
C PHE A 12 -0.53 -1.77 8.67
N SER A 13 0.77 -1.90 8.39
CA SER A 13 1.85 -1.35 9.21
C SER A 13 2.41 -0.02 8.67
N ILE A 14 1.67 0.66 7.79
CA ILE A 14 2.11 1.87 7.10
C ILE A 14 1.46 3.09 7.76
N GLY A 15 2.31 4.06 8.13
CA GLY A 15 1.89 5.39 8.56
C GLY A 15 1.40 6.24 7.39
N THR A 16 2.35 6.83 6.65
CA THR A 16 2.10 7.49 5.37
C THR A 16 3.27 7.21 4.45
N ILE A 17 3.01 6.92 3.18
CA ILE A 17 4.05 6.77 2.16
C ILE A 17 3.50 7.17 0.80
N GLU A 18 4.35 7.75 -0.04
CA GLU A 18 4.08 8.08 -1.43
C GLU A 18 5.30 7.72 -2.28
N MET A 19 5.08 6.97 -3.36
CA MET A 19 6.16 6.40 -4.18
C MET A 19 5.81 6.38 -5.67
N SER A 20 6.60 7.10 -6.46
CA SER A 20 6.53 7.05 -7.93
C SER A 20 7.17 5.76 -8.44
N LEU A 21 6.42 4.76 -8.90
CA LEU A 21 6.92 3.46 -9.37
C LEU A 21 7.13 3.38 -10.89
N GLY A 22 6.72 4.40 -11.64
CA GLY A 22 6.86 4.42 -13.10
C GLY A 22 8.31 4.36 -13.59
N ASN A 23 8.54 3.64 -14.70
CA ASN A 23 9.80 3.57 -15.43
C ASN A 23 11.04 3.10 -14.62
N ARG A 24 10.84 2.31 -13.55
CA ARG A 24 11.96 1.80 -12.72
C ARG A 24 12.49 0.43 -13.13
N GLY A 25 11.77 -0.31 -13.98
CA GLY A 25 12.10 -1.71 -14.26
C GLY A 25 11.95 -2.58 -13.02
N LEU A 26 13.06 -3.08 -12.47
CA LEU A 26 13.08 -3.86 -11.24
C LEU A 26 13.19 -2.94 -10.02
N THR A 27 12.19 -2.99 -9.13
CA THR A 27 12.21 -2.24 -7.86
C THR A 27 12.43 -3.18 -6.68
N LEU A 28 13.53 -2.99 -5.96
CA LEU A 28 13.81 -3.69 -4.71
C LEU A 28 13.27 -2.89 -3.51
N VAL A 29 12.46 -3.52 -2.68
CA VAL A 29 11.94 -2.94 -1.43
C VAL A 29 12.64 -3.59 -0.24
N THR A 30 13.51 -2.83 0.43
CA THR A 30 14.22 -3.25 1.65
C THR A 30 13.68 -2.50 2.87
N GLY A 31 14.12 -2.89 4.07
CA GLY A 31 13.68 -2.24 5.32
C GLY A 31 14.13 -3.00 6.57
N TRP A 32 14.33 -2.24 7.63
CA TRP A 32 14.85 -2.68 8.93
C TRP A 32 13.83 -2.42 10.04
N SER A 33 13.59 -3.41 10.91
CA SER A 33 12.81 -3.26 12.13
C SER A 33 13.77 -2.94 13.28
N TYR A 34 13.57 -1.78 13.91
CA TYR A 34 14.30 -1.40 15.11
C TYR A 34 13.79 -2.15 16.35
N ASP A 35 12.53 -2.56 16.35
CA ASP A 35 11.91 -3.32 17.44
C ASP A 35 12.46 -4.75 17.49
N ASP A 36 12.62 -5.39 16.33
CA ASP A 36 13.10 -6.78 16.21
C ASP A 36 14.59 -6.88 15.87
N ASN A 37 15.27 -5.75 15.70
CA ASN A 37 16.66 -5.60 15.30
C ASN A 37 17.06 -6.49 14.09
N ASN A 38 16.20 -6.56 13.07
CA ASN A 38 16.41 -7.38 11.90
C ASN A 38 15.69 -6.84 10.65
N GLY A 39 15.90 -7.52 9.52
CA GLY A 39 15.26 -7.20 8.25
C GLY A 39 13.83 -7.70 8.09
N ASN A 40 13.14 -8.18 9.12
CA ASN A 40 11.74 -8.62 9.09
C ASN A 40 10.83 -7.58 9.76
N ALA A 41 9.51 -7.77 9.67
CA ALA A 41 8.49 -6.91 10.27
C ALA A 41 8.51 -5.40 9.93
N ALA A 42 9.46 -4.90 9.13
CA ALA A 42 9.59 -3.50 8.74
C ALA A 42 8.52 -2.98 7.75
N GLY A 43 7.41 -3.69 7.56
CA GLY A 43 6.31 -3.27 6.68
C GLY A 43 6.52 -3.46 5.17
N LYS A 44 7.58 -4.16 4.74
CA LYS A 44 7.86 -4.43 3.32
C LYS A 44 6.69 -5.14 2.60
N SER A 45 6.18 -6.23 3.17
CA SER A 45 5.05 -6.98 2.59
C SER A 45 3.74 -6.18 2.66
N SER A 46 3.57 -5.36 3.69
CA SER A 46 2.45 -4.42 3.80
C SER A 46 2.42 -3.47 2.61
N LEU A 47 3.58 -2.97 2.20
CA LEU A 47 3.75 -2.05 1.08
C LEU A 47 3.65 -2.74 -0.28
N ALA A 48 4.55 -3.70 -0.54
CA ALA A 48 4.75 -4.28 -1.86
C ALA A 48 3.61 -5.23 -2.28
N ARG A 49 3.00 -5.92 -1.32
CA ARG A 49 1.94 -6.90 -1.60
C ARG A 49 0.57 -6.39 -1.16
N ASN A 50 0.41 -6.05 0.12
CA ASN A 50 -0.92 -5.85 0.68
C ASN A 50 -1.57 -4.53 0.25
N ALA A 51 -0.84 -3.41 0.26
CA ALA A 51 -1.37 -2.11 -0.15
C ALA A 51 -1.81 -2.11 -1.63
N ILE A 52 -1.00 -2.70 -2.51
CA ILE A 52 -1.32 -2.80 -3.95
C ILE A 52 -2.53 -3.69 -4.19
N THR A 53 -2.52 -4.92 -3.65
CA THR A 53 -3.62 -5.88 -3.87
C THR A 53 -4.94 -5.40 -3.27
N TRP A 54 -4.89 -4.85 -2.05
CA TRP A 54 -6.07 -4.28 -1.42
C TRP A 54 -6.56 -3.03 -2.15
N GLY A 55 -5.67 -2.11 -2.54
CA GLY A 55 -6.05 -0.91 -3.29
C GLY A 55 -6.78 -1.27 -4.60
N MET A 56 -6.22 -2.19 -5.39
CA MET A 56 -6.82 -2.67 -6.64
C MET A 56 -8.14 -3.41 -6.40
N TYR A 57 -8.13 -4.45 -5.57
CA TYR A 57 -9.17 -5.48 -5.56
C TYR A 57 -10.05 -5.50 -4.30
N GLY A 58 -9.74 -4.68 -3.30
CA GLY A 58 -10.49 -4.61 -2.04
C GLY A 58 -10.22 -5.76 -1.06
N LYS A 59 -9.28 -6.65 -1.39
CA LYS A 59 -8.81 -7.74 -0.53
C LYS A 59 -7.31 -8.00 -0.76
N THR A 60 -6.60 -8.44 0.28
CA THR A 60 -5.22 -8.93 0.12
C THR A 60 -5.21 -10.37 -0.40
N VAL A 61 -4.02 -10.86 -0.77
CA VAL A 61 -3.81 -12.26 -1.16
C VAL A 61 -4.26 -13.23 -0.06
N ASP A 62 -4.03 -12.88 1.21
CA ASP A 62 -4.43 -13.69 2.37
C ASP A 62 -5.89 -13.44 2.81
N GLY A 63 -6.66 -12.67 2.04
CA GLY A 63 -8.08 -12.41 2.29
C GLY A 63 -8.39 -11.29 3.29
N VAL A 64 -7.41 -10.51 3.73
CA VAL A 64 -7.63 -9.36 4.63
C VAL A 64 -8.45 -8.29 3.90
N LYS A 65 -9.52 -7.82 4.55
CA LYS A 65 -10.52 -6.91 3.97
C LYS A 65 -11.16 -6.02 5.05
N ALA A 66 -12.01 -5.09 4.62
CA ALA A 66 -12.78 -4.21 5.49
C ALA A 66 -11.89 -3.48 6.52
N ASP A 67 -12.29 -3.42 7.79
CA ASP A 67 -11.60 -2.63 8.82
C ASP A 67 -10.28 -3.26 9.31
N ALA A 68 -10.03 -4.54 8.99
CA ALA A 68 -8.79 -5.22 9.36
C ALA A 68 -7.55 -4.67 8.63
N VAL A 69 -7.75 -3.79 7.64
CA VAL A 69 -6.65 -3.08 6.95
C VAL A 69 -6.21 -1.82 7.65
N ILE A 70 -6.93 -1.33 8.66
CA ILE A 70 -6.62 -0.07 9.33
C ILE A 70 -5.41 -0.27 10.26
N ASN A 71 -4.44 0.64 10.19
CA ASN A 71 -3.31 0.61 11.10
C ASN A 71 -3.74 1.05 12.52
N THR A 72 -3.68 0.12 13.47
CA THR A 72 -4.12 0.36 14.85
C THR A 72 -3.10 1.06 15.73
N SER A 73 -1.85 1.24 15.28
CA SER A 73 -0.83 1.96 16.05
C SER A 73 -1.02 3.48 16.00
N ILE A 74 -1.75 4.00 15.00
CA ILE A 74 -2.02 5.42 14.84
C ILE A 74 -3.31 5.78 15.59
N LYS A 75 -3.16 6.31 16.80
CA LYS A 75 -4.30 6.75 17.61
C LYS A 75 -5.07 7.89 16.92
N ASN A 76 -6.40 7.83 16.98
CA ASN A 76 -7.31 8.85 16.44
C ASN A 76 -7.18 9.13 14.93
N ALA A 77 -6.65 8.17 14.16
CA ALA A 77 -6.53 8.34 12.72
C ALA A 77 -7.93 8.41 12.07
N LYS A 78 -8.21 9.55 11.42
CA LYS A 78 -9.50 9.84 10.80
C LYS A 78 -9.66 9.27 9.40
N HIS A 79 -8.56 8.90 8.75
CA HIS A 79 -8.56 8.47 7.35
C HIS A 79 -7.66 7.26 7.19
N CYS A 80 -8.08 6.32 6.35
CA CYS A 80 -7.32 5.13 5.96
C CYS A 80 -7.54 4.89 4.47
N GLY A 81 -6.47 4.71 3.71
CA GLY A 81 -6.64 4.38 2.29
C GLY A 81 -5.36 4.21 1.49
N VAL A 82 -5.58 3.73 0.27
CA VAL A 82 -4.56 3.55 -0.76
C VAL A 82 -5.03 4.25 -2.03
N THR A 83 -4.15 5.03 -2.64
CA THR A 83 -4.31 5.59 -3.98
C THR A 83 -3.30 4.94 -4.91
N LEU A 84 -3.77 4.40 -6.04
CA LEU A 84 -2.94 3.82 -7.08
C LEU A 84 -3.17 4.58 -8.38
N HIS A 85 -2.09 5.01 -9.02
CA HIS A 85 -2.11 5.53 -10.37
C HIS A 85 -1.42 4.53 -11.28
N PHE A 86 -2.06 4.14 -12.37
CA PHE A 86 -1.51 3.14 -13.28
C PHE A 86 -1.96 3.36 -14.72
N GLU A 87 -1.14 2.92 -15.65
CA GLU A 87 -1.48 2.82 -17.07
C GLU A 87 -2.16 1.48 -17.33
N GLY A 88 -3.31 1.51 -17.99
CA GLY A 88 -4.07 0.35 -18.43
C GLY A 88 -3.38 -0.40 -19.58
N VAL A 89 -3.97 -1.51 -20.02
CA VAL A 89 -3.49 -2.23 -21.22
C VAL A 89 -3.90 -1.53 -22.52
N ASP A 90 -4.87 -0.63 -22.42
CA ASP A 90 -5.38 0.23 -23.48
C ASP A 90 -4.58 1.55 -23.60
N GLY A 91 -3.54 1.74 -22.79
CA GLY A 91 -2.68 2.92 -22.78
C GLY A 91 -3.26 4.12 -22.02
N ASN A 92 -4.46 4.00 -21.44
CA ASN A 92 -5.08 5.08 -20.68
C ASN A 92 -4.56 5.11 -19.22
N GLU A 93 -4.50 6.30 -18.63
CA GLU A 93 -4.18 6.45 -17.22
C GLU A 93 -5.42 6.34 -16.34
N TYR A 94 -5.28 5.58 -15.25
CA TYR A 94 -6.33 5.34 -14.28
C TYR A 94 -5.85 5.68 -12.87
N ARG A 95 -6.81 6.11 -12.05
CA ARG A 95 -6.62 6.31 -10.62
C ARG A 95 -7.67 5.54 -9.84
N ILE A 96 -7.22 4.67 -8.94
CA ILE A 96 -8.07 4.04 -7.92
C ILE A 96 -7.77 4.68 -6.59
N TYR A 97 -8.80 5.15 -5.90
CA TYR A 97 -8.75 5.52 -4.50
C TYR A 97 -9.65 4.60 -3.71
N ARG A 98 -9.09 3.90 -2.72
CA ARG A 98 -9.83 3.01 -1.84
C ARG A 98 -9.57 3.38 -0.39
N SER A 99 -10.63 3.55 0.38
CA SER A 99 -10.57 3.96 1.78
C SER A 99 -11.50 3.16 2.69
N ARG A 100 -11.23 3.23 3.99
CA ARG A 100 -12.09 2.74 5.07
C ARG A 100 -12.20 3.82 6.13
N LYS A 101 -13.39 3.94 6.73
CA LYS A 101 -13.71 4.95 7.74
C LYS A 101 -13.16 6.34 7.34
N PRO A 102 -13.55 6.87 6.17
CA PRO A 102 -13.11 8.18 5.71
C PRO A 102 -13.63 9.31 6.58
#